data_AF-A0A0N1J1N7-F1
#
_entry.id   AF-A0A0N1J1N7-F1
#
_cell.length_a   1.000
_cell.length_b   1.000
_cell.length_c   1.000
_cell.angle_alpha   90.00
_cell.angle_beta   90.00
_cell.angle_gamma   90.00
#
_symmetry.space_group_name_H-M   'P 1'
#
loop_
_entity.id
_entity.type
_entity.pdbx_description
1 polymer ?
#
loop_
_entity_poly.entity_id
_entity_poly.type
_entity_poly.pdbx_seq_one_letter_code
_entity_poly.pdbx_strand_id
1 'polypeptide(L)'
;MSQNKKTEDLPIFIKWIEFVEWLLPITAKFPQRTRFTFANRIDNYALDMVSDLVEARYTKDRYSILKRANLRLEKLRVLFRLSKNMHLISYKSYEHGIRKMNETGKMLGGWIKQGER
;
A
#
# COMPACT_ATOMS: atom_id res chain seq x y z
N MET A 1 -7.57 14.82 33.60
CA MET A 1 -8.19 15.24 32.31
C MET A 1 -7.46 14.52 31.19
N SER A 2 -8.23 13.77 30.39
CA SER A 2 -7.79 12.66 29.53
C SER A 2 -6.90 13.07 28.35
N GLN A 3 -5.68 12.51 28.28
CA GLN A 3 -4.78 12.57 27.12
C GLN A 3 -4.15 11.20 26.81
N ASN A 4 -4.81 10.07 27.10
CA ASN A 4 -4.18 8.76 26.94
C ASN A 4 -5.06 7.69 26.25
N LYS A 5 -5.69 8.03 25.11
CA LYS A 5 -6.52 7.07 24.34
C LYS A 5 -6.49 7.20 22.82
N LYS A 6 -5.52 7.91 22.22
CA LYS A 6 -5.48 8.21 20.76
C LYS A 6 -4.31 7.59 19.99
N THR A 7 -3.50 6.75 20.62
CA THR A 7 -2.27 6.19 20.05
C THR A 7 -2.34 4.68 19.83
N GLU A 8 -3.54 4.13 19.59
CA GLU A 8 -3.61 2.86 18.88
C GLU A 8 -3.31 3.18 17.41
N ASP A 9 -2.23 2.62 16.88
CA ASP A 9 -1.91 2.77 15.47
C ASP A 9 -3.11 2.36 14.63
N LEU A 10 -3.60 3.30 13.81
CA LEU A 10 -4.73 3.07 12.91
C LEU A 10 -4.49 1.75 12.15
N PRO A 11 -5.43 0.78 12.15
CA PRO A 11 -5.17 -0.57 11.62
C PRO A 11 -4.62 -0.59 10.19
N ILE A 12 -4.96 0.40 9.37
CA ILE A 12 -4.43 0.57 8.03
C ILE A 12 -2.90 0.71 7.98
N PHE A 13 -2.28 1.38 8.96
CA PHE A 13 -0.82 1.55 9.04
C PHE A 13 -0.14 0.21 9.30
N ILE A 14 -0.61 -0.50 10.33
CA ILE A 14 -0.06 -1.80 10.71
C ILE A 14 -0.12 -2.74 9.51
N LYS A 15 -1.31 -2.85 8.87
CA LYS A 15 -1.51 -3.72 7.71
C LYS A 15 -0.67 -3.32 6.50
N TRP A 16 -0.48 -2.02 6.27
CA TRP A 16 0.33 -1.57 5.14
C TRP A 16 1.82 -1.80 5.38
N ILE A 17 2.32 -1.53 6.58
CA ILE A 17 3.72 -1.79 6.94
C ILE A 17 4.01 -3.30 6.82
N GLU A 18 3.17 -4.16 7.39
CA GLU A 18 3.28 -5.63 7.22
C GLU A 18 3.33 -6.02 5.74
N PHE A 19 2.51 -5.38 4.90
CA PHE A 19 2.50 -5.63 3.46
C PHE A 19 3.81 -5.20 2.80
N VAL A 20 4.34 -4.01 3.13
CA VAL A 20 5.61 -3.51 2.58
C VAL A 20 6.79 -4.39 3.00
N GLU A 21 6.87 -4.76 4.28
CA GLU A 21 7.91 -5.66 4.80
C GLU A 21 7.90 -7.02 4.12
N TRP A 22 6.71 -7.54 3.83
CA TRP A 22 6.55 -8.76 3.04
C TRP A 22 6.89 -8.57 1.56
N LEU A 23 6.60 -7.39 0.99
CA LEU A 23 6.73 -7.10 -0.43
C LEU A 23 8.18 -6.96 -0.88
N LEU A 24 8.99 -6.18 -0.16
CA LEU A 24 10.34 -5.82 -0.60
C LEU A 24 11.24 -7.05 -0.84
N PRO A 25 11.22 -8.11 0.00
CA PRO A 25 11.97 -9.33 -0.28
C PRO A 25 11.46 -10.11 -1.50
N ILE A 26 10.19 -9.94 -1.89
CA ILE A 26 9.60 -10.59 -3.07
C ILE A 26 10.04 -9.87 -4.34
N THR A 27 9.94 -8.55 -4.39
CA THR A 27 10.36 -7.74 -5.55
C THR A 27 11.87 -7.74 -5.75
N ALA A 28 12.65 -7.86 -4.67
CA ALA A 28 14.10 -8.03 -4.74
C ALA A 28 14.55 -9.28 -5.53
N LYS A 29 13.69 -10.30 -5.64
CA LYS A 29 13.94 -11.55 -6.38
C LYS A 29 13.57 -11.45 -7.87
N PHE A 30 13.03 -10.33 -8.34
CA PHE A 30 12.70 -10.17 -9.75
C PHE A 30 13.98 -10.24 -10.60
N PRO A 31 13.91 -10.78 -11.83
CA PRO A 31 15.04 -10.80 -12.75
C PRO A 31 15.65 -9.41 -12.96
N GLN A 32 16.97 -9.32 -13.11
CA GLN A 32 17.70 -8.05 -13.23
C GLN A 32 17.14 -7.14 -14.33
N ARG A 33 16.79 -7.71 -15.49
CA ARG A 33 16.16 -7.00 -16.63
C ARG A 33 14.85 -6.28 -16.30
N THR A 34 14.12 -6.75 -15.30
CA THR A 34 12.81 -6.21 -14.87
C THR A 34 12.89 -5.46 -13.55
N ARG A 35 14.06 -5.45 -12.90
CA ARG A 35 14.22 -4.86 -11.57
C ARG A 35 14.08 -3.34 -11.60
N PHE A 36 14.72 -2.68 -12.57
CA PHE A 36 14.65 -1.22 -12.73
C PHE A 36 13.34 -0.71 -13.33
N THR A 37 12.43 -1.61 -13.74
CA THR A 37 11.13 -1.26 -14.30
C THR A 37 9.98 -1.67 -13.38
N PHE A 38 9.75 -2.97 -13.19
CA PHE A 38 8.63 -3.48 -12.41
C PHE A 38 8.89 -3.42 -10.91
N ALA A 39 10.00 -4.00 -10.44
CA ALA A 39 10.29 -4.07 -9.00
C ALA A 39 10.38 -2.67 -8.40
N ASN A 40 11.23 -1.80 -8.97
CA ASN A 40 11.39 -0.42 -8.52
C ASN A 40 10.08 0.37 -8.50
N ARG A 41 9.23 0.22 -9.54
CA ARG A 41 7.96 0.95 -9.59
C ARG A 41 6.93 0.42 -8.59
N ILE A 42 6.92 -0.89 -8.33
CA ILE A 42 6.10 -1.50 -7.29
C ILE A 42 6.56 -1.01 -5.92
N ASP A 43 7.86 -1.09 -5.63
CA ASP A 43 8.43 -0.68 -4.35
C ASP A 43 8.16 0.81 -4.08
N ASN A 44 8.35 1.67 -5.08
CA ASN A 44 8.06 3.10 -4.96
C ASN A 44 6.60 3.38 -4.65
N TYR A 45 5.63 2.75 -5.32
CA TYR A 45 4.23 2.97 -4.97
C TYR A 45 3.88 2.46 -3.58
N ALA A 46 4.51 1.38 -3.13
CA ALA A 46 4.29 0.82 -1.80
C ALA A 46 4.83 1.75 -0.70
N LEU A 47 6.05 2.26 -0.88
CA LEU A 47 6.72 3.20 0.02
C LEU A 47 6.06 4.59 0.00
N ASP A 48 5.70 5.09 -1.18
CA ASP A 48 4.95 6.35 -1.31
C ASP A 48 3.62 6.29 -0.53
N MET A 49 2.96 5.13 -0.53
CA MET A 49 1.72 4.97 0.22
C MET A 49 1.98 4.94 1.73
N VAL A 50 3.16 4.49 2.22
CA VAL A 50 3.56 4.72 3.62
C VAL A 50 3.64 6.22 3.91
N SER A 51 4.32 6.99 3.05
CA SER A 51 4.42 8.44 3.19
C SER A 51 3.06 9.13 3.16
N ASP A 52 2.16 8.76 2.24
CA ASP A 52 0.80 9.31 2.18
C ASP A 52 0.01 9.02 3.46
N LEU A 53 0.07 7.79 3.98
CA LEU A 53 -0.63 7.44 5.20
C LEU A 53 -0.11 8.29 6.37
N VAL A 54 1.22 8.39 6.52
CA VAL A 54 1.85 9.24 7.55
C VAL A 54 1.38 10.69 7.41
N GLU A 55 1.45 11.27 6.22
CA GLU A 55 1.00 12.64 5.96
C GLU A 55 -0.49 12.83 6.32
N ALA A 56 -1.35 11.90 5.89
CA ALA A 56 -2.79 11.90 6.18
C ALA A 56 -3.13 11.80 7.68
N ARG A 57 -2.24 11.21 8.50
CA ARG A 57 -2.40 11.14 9.96
C ARG A 57 -2.20 12.49 10.63
N TYR A 58 -1.30 13.32 10.11
CA TYR A 58 -0.91 14.57 10.75
C TYR A 58 -1.57 15.82 10.17
N THR A 59 -2.31 15.70 9.08
CA THR A 59 -3.08 16.81 8.50
C THR A 59 -4.57 16.76 8.85
N LYS A 60 -5.21 17.92 8.84
CA LYS A 60 -6.67 18.05 8.91
C LYS A 60 -7.32 17.82 7.54
N ASP A 61 -6.73 18.38 6.48
CA ASP A 61 -7.17 18.17 5.10
C ASP A 61 -6.45 16.97 4.50
N ARG A 62 -6.94 15.78 4.84
CA ARG A 62 -6.37 14.50 4.39
C ARG A 62 -7.01 13.96 3.12
N TYR A 63 -8.10 14.57 2.63
CA TYR A 63 -8.92 13.98 1.57
C TYR A 63 -8.11 13.74 0.28
N SER A 64 -7.41 14.77 -0.17
CA SER A 64 -6.58 14.72 -1.39
C SER A 64 -5.45 13.68 -1.28
N ILE A 65 -4.79 13.59 -0.11
CA ILE A 65 -3.73 12.62 0.18
C ILE A 65 -4.28 11.20 0.17
N LEU A 66 -5.44 10.96 0.79
CA LEU A 66 -6.04 9.62 0.82
C LEU A 66 -6.55 9.18 -0.57
N LYS A 67 -7.05 10.10 -1.39
CA LYS A 67 -7.39 9.82 -2.80
C LYS A 67 -6.15 9.44 -3.61
N ARG A 68 -5.02 10.13 -3.36
CA ARG A 68 -3.72 9.83 -3.97
C ARG A 68 -3.21 8.44 -3.54
N ALA A 69 -3.27 8.12 -2.25
CA ALA A 69 -2.95 6.79 -1.73
C ALA A 69 -3.81 5.70 -2.39
N ASN A 70 -5.11 5.97 -2.58
CA ASN A 70 -6.02 5.02 -3.22
C ASN A 70 -5.63 4.75 -4.68
N LEU A 71 -5.27 5.80 -5.42
CA LEU A 71 -4.79 5.65 -6.79
C LEU A 71 -3.48 4.84 -6.86
N ARG A 72 -2.56 5.03 -5.91
CA ARG A 72 -1.32 4.23 -5.81
C ARG A 72 -1.62 2.76 -5.55
N LEU A 73 -2.59 2.46 -4.68
CA LEU A 73 -3.05 1.10 -4.43
C LEU A 73 -3.63 0.44 -5.70
N GLU A 74 -4.42 1.16 -6.50
CA GLU A 74 -4.90 0.63 -7.79
C GLU A 74 -3.75 0.36 -8.77
N LYS A 75 -2.78 1.28 -8.85
CA LYS A 75 -1.58 1.10 -9.69
C LYS A 75 -0.78 -0.15 -9.26
N LEU A 76 -0.65 -0.39 -7.96
CA LEU A 76 -0.02 -1.62 -7.43
C LEU A 76 -0.77 -2.88 -7.86
N ARG A 77 -2.10 -2.92 -7.78
CA ARG A 77 -2.90 -4.06 -8.24
C ARG A 77 -2.67 -4.38 -9.72
N VAL A 78 -2.62 -3.35 -10.56
CA VAL A 78 -2.34 -3.51 -12.00
C VAL A 78 -0.93 -4.05 -12.23
N LEU A 79 0.08 -3.48 -11.58
CA LEU A 79 1.47 -3.94 -11.71
C LEU A 79 1.68 -5.36 -11.20
N PHE A 80 0.99 -5.76 -10.13
CA PHE A 80 1.00 -7.15 -9.65
C PHE A 80 0.42 -8.11 -10.69
N ARG A 81 -0.69 -7.74 -11.32
CA ARG A 81 -1.32 -8.54 -12.37
C ARG A 81 -0.39 -8.72 -13.57
N LEU A 82 0.26 -7.65 -14.00
CA LEU A 82 1.26 -7.71 -15.07
C LEU A 82 2.45 -8.57 -14.66
N SER A 83 2.97 -8.40 -13.45
CA SER A 83 4.09 -9.20 -12.92
C SER A 83 3.76 -10.69 -12.88
N LYS A 84 2.52 -11.06 -12.53
CA LYS A 84 2.04 -12.45 -12.59
C LYS A 84 2.01 -12.97 -14.02
N ASN A 85 1.45 -12.19 -14.95
CA ASN A 85 1.33 -12.58 -16.36
C ASN A 85 2.70 -12.71 -17.04
N MET A 86 3.70 -11.94 -16.58
CA MET A 86 5.09 -12.02 -17.04
C MET A 86 5.92 -13.03 -16.25
N HIS A 87 5.31 -13.81 -15.36
CA HIS A 87 5.97 -14.80 -14.51
C HIS A 87 7.11 -14.23 -13.63
N LEU A 88 7.02 -12.95 -13.24
CA LEU A 88 7.98 -12.30 -12.34
C LEU A 88 7.70 -12.61 -10.86
N ILE A 89 6.46 -12.96 -10.55
CA ILE A 89 5.99 -13.29 -9.20
C ILE A 89 5.25 -14.62 -9.22
N SER A 90 5.42 -15.43 -8.18
CA SER A 90 4.70 -16.69 -8.03
C SER A 90 3.19 -16.46 -7.87
N TYR A 91 2.38 -17.44 -8.27
CA TYR A 91 0.93 -17.36 -8.07
C TYR A 91 0.55 -17.16 -6.60
N LYS A 92 1.19 -17.90 -5.67
CA LYS A 92 0.96 -17.79 -4.22
C LYS A 92 1.27 -16.39 -3.69
N SER A 93 2.40 -15.81 -4.11
CA SER A 93 2.78 -14.45 -3.72
C SER A 93 1.82 -13.42 -4.31
N TYR A 94 1.42 -13.56 -5.58
CA TYR A 94 0.42 -12.70 -6.20
C TYR A 94 -0.90 -12.72 -5.41
N GLU A 95 -1.43 -13.90 -5.12
CA GLU A 95 -2.69 -14.05 -4.38
C GLU A 95 -2.61 -13.43 -2.98
N HIS A 96 -1.52 -13.70 -2.25
CA HIS A 96 -1.28 -13.10 -0.94
C HIS A 96 -1.27 -11.57 -1.02
N GLY A 97 -0.54 -11.00 -1.98
CA GLY A 97 -0.42 -9.56 -2.16
C GLY A 97 -1.76 -8.91 -2.53
N ILE A 98 -2.53 -9.50 -3.44
CA ILE A 98 -3.87 -9.00 -3.82
C ILE A 98 -4.82 -9.02 -2.63
N ARG A 99 -4.81 -10.09 -1.82
CA ARG A 99 -5.64 -10.16 -0.61
C ARG A 99 -5.31 -9.04 0.38
N LYS A 100 -4.02 -8.81 0.65
CA LYS A 100 -3.55 -7.72 1.54
C LYS A 100 -3.93 -6.35 0.98
N MET A 101 -3.70 -6.09 -0.31
CA MET A 101 -4.12 -4.85 -0.97
C MET A 101 -5.63 -4.62 -0.92
N ASN A 102 -6.45 -5.66 -0.99
CA ASN A 102 -7.91 -5.54 -0.88
C ASN A 102 -8.36 -5.22 0.55
N GLU A 103 -7.73 -5.84 1.55
CA GLU A 103 -7.95 -5.53 2.97
C GLU A 103 -7.61 -4.06 3.25
N THR A 104 -6.42 -3.60 2.86
CA THR A 104 -6.01 -2.20 3.00
C THR A 104 -6.94 -1.25 2.25
N GLY A 105 -7.39 -1.62 1.04
CA GLY A 105 -8.31 -0.78 0.25
C GLY A 105 -9.65 -0.52 0.94
N LYS A 106 -10.20 -1.53 1.65
CA LYS A 106 -11.41 -1.36 2.45
C LYS A 106 -11.20 -0.36 3.59
N MET A 107 -10.07 -0.47 4.29
CA MET A 107 -9.71 0.44 5.39
C MET A 107 -9.50 1.88 4.86
N LEU A 108 -8.84 2.01 3.72
CA LEU A 108 -8.56 3.30 3.09
C LEU A 108 -9.86 4.00 2.66
N GLY A 109 -10.79 3.25 2.05
CA GLY A 109 -12.11 3.77 1.70
C GLY A 109 -12.91 4.24 2.92
N GLY A 110 -12.80 3.54 4.06
CA GLY A 110 -13.37 3.99 5.33
C GLY A 110 -12.78 5.32 5.79
N TRP A 111 -11.47 5.48 5.67
CA TRP A 111 -10.77 6.69 6.10
C TRP A 111 -11.05 7.90 5.18
N ILE A 112 -11.17 7.66 3.87
CA ILE A 112 -11.58 8.69 2.89
C ILE A 112 -12.95 9.27 3.26
N LYS A 113 -13.94 8.40 3.50
CA LYS A 113 -15.30 8.83 3.88
C LYS A 113 -15.35 9.65 5.18
N GLN A 114 -14.41 9.42 6.10
CA GLN A 114 -14.27 10.22 7.32
C GLN A 114 -13.58 11.57 7.07
N GLY A 115 -12.81 11.71 5.99
CA GLY A 115 -12.14 12.96 5.60
C GLY A 115 -12.95 13.83 4.63
N GLU A 116 -14.05 13.34 4.07
CA GLU A 116 -15.02 14.13 3.28
C GLU A 116 -15.94 15.01 4.15
N ARG A 117 -15.88 14.86 5.48
CA ARG A 117 -16.66 15.62 6.46
C ARG A 117 -15.82 16.71 7.10
#